data_AF-A0A7S2NIK8-F1
#
_entry.id   AF-A0A7S2NIK8-F1
#
_cell.length_a   1.000
_cell.length_b   1.000
_cell.length_c   1.000
_cell.angle_alpha   90.00
_cell.angle_beta   90.00
_cell.angle_gamma   90.00
#
_symmetry.space_group_name_H-M   'P 1'
#
loop_
_entity.id
_entity.type
_entity.pdbx_description
1 polymer ?
#
loop_
_entity_poly.entity_id
_entity_poly.type
_entity_poly.pdbx_seq_one_letter_code
_entity_poly.pdbx_strand_id
1 'polypeptide(L)'
;AGGGAAPPPAVPRFFQPAGSNASQSVVQQQLIDLQMLLGTCGLHGGSPVDVPTIATLLPRLPGGAVPTLLARSVWLHLLRSEFGPEVAQQIGSDLSVGVAGKQGPSDGLAAQLDAGAFCRFFAAHIAGTSGDERLVRCLCGSAVGALSPVDFLPLTTEVVRRHPSLNFLAKEDVYRSHYEHTVTQRILFVLDPLRTALVTAAQLRRAGRPLWLALRSLESGEAVEDINLERRFFSYEQFYVIFCKFVELDHDQDFELSLEELQSYDNYSLSTRAVTRIFLELASQALPCGGLGFAEFVFFLLCEEDKASPTAASFWFRILDMDADGKLSAHEMQFFYEEQASRVAALGHEAFGFADILCQLTDAINPRSQPSAPRGSITLADLKRSRMVPLLVNTLTNVTKLLRSEVSDMHALREAQATPYLSDFDRWARAEYAKCAEEDEDEDEDDDIEDDDEYELAKASFMSMLVEQTGCGVSRAQEAPF
;
A
#
# COMPACT_ATOMS: atom_id res chain seq x y z
N ALA A 1 16.30 37.36 -57.92
CA ALA A 1 16.35 37.19 -56.46
C ALA A 1 15.61 35.90 -56.10
N GLY A 2 16.28 34.75 -56.22
CA GLY A 2 15.75 33.45 -55.77
C GLY A 2 16.29 33.17 -54.37
N GLY A 3 15.63 33.71 -53.35
CA GLY A 3 15.98 33.43 -51.96
C GLY A 3 15.45 32.06 -51.56
N GLY A 4 16.31 31.04 -51.62
CA GLY A 4 16.03 29.74 -51.02
C GLY A 4 15.92 29.88 -49.51
N ALA A 5 14.72 29.68 -48.97
CA ALA A 5 14.50 29.61 -47.54
C ALA A 5 15.26 28.40 -46.97
N ALA A 6 16.12 28.63 -45.98
CA ALA A 6 16.77 27.55 -45.24
C ALA A 6 15.71 26.68 -44.55
N PRO A 7 15.87 25.34 -44.55
CA PRO A 7 14.95 24.46 -43.86
C PRO A 7 14.93 24.79 -42.36
N PRO A 8 13.78 24.67 -41.67
CA PRO A 8 13.69 24.92 -40.25
C PRO A 8 14.64 23.96 -39.49
N PRO A 9 15.23 24.41 -38.36
CA PRO A 9 16.09 23.56 -37.55
C PRO A 9 15.33 22.31 -37.13
N ALA A 10 15.98 21.14 -37.25
CA ALA A 10 15.40 19.87 -36.85
C ALA A 10 15.03 19.94 -35.36
N VAL A 11 13.74 19.79 -35.05
CA VAL A 11 13.26 19.72 -33.66
C VAL A 11 13.88 18.46 -33.05
N PRO A 12 14.70 18.58 -31.99
CA PRO A 12 15.22 17.41 -31.29
C PRO A 12 14.05 16.53 -30.83
N ARG A 13 14.20 15.21 -30.88
CA ARG A 13 13.21 14.30 -30.29
C ARG A 13 13.10 14.61 -28.80
N PHE A 14 12.03 15.31 -28.42
CA PHE A 14 11.72 15.71 -27.03
C PHE A 14 11.08 14.57 -26.22
N PHE A 15 10.58 13.54 -26.91
CA PHE A 15 10.08 12.30 -26.32
C PHE A 15 11.01 11.15 -26.70
N GLN A 16 11.65 10.56 -25.70
CA GLN A 16 12.36 9.29 -25.82
C GLN A 16 11.60 8.26 -24.98
N PRO A 17 11.17 7.13 -25.57
CA PRO A 17 10.66 6.00 -24.78
C PRO A 17 11.68 5.61 -23.71
N ALA A 18 11.22 5.25 -22.51
CA ALA A 18 12.08 4.86 -21.40
C ALA A 18 13.03 3.72 -21.81
N GLY A 19 14.31 4.06 -21.95
CA GLY A 19 15.33 3.24 -22.59
C GLY A 19 16.46 4.14 -23.08
N SER A 20 17.08 4.88 -22.15
CA SER A 20 18.22 5.73 -22.49
C SER A 20 19.34 4.88 -23.07
N ASN A 21 19.70 5.15 -24.32
CA ASN A 21 20.96 4.92 -25.04
C ASN A 21 22.14 4.38 -24.20
N ALA A 22 22.05 3.19 -23.61
CA ALA A 22 23.25 2.44 -23.33
C ALA A 22 23.87 2.14 -24.68
N SER A 23 25.13 2.54 -24.87
CA SER A 23 25.84 2.18 -26.09
C SER A 23 25.79 0.65 -26.22
N GLN A 24 25.67 0.13 -27.45
CA GLN A 24 25.66 -1.31 -27.68
C GLN A 24 26.87 -2.00 -27.02
N SER A 25 28.00 -1.29 -26.89
CA SER A 25 29.19 -1.75 -26.17
C SER A 25 28.95 -2.00 -24.66
N VAL A 26 28.16 -1.16 -23.98
CA VAL A 26 27.84 -1.35 -22.55
C VAL A 26 26.93 -2.55 -22.34
N VAL A 27 25.93 -2.74 -23.21
CA VAL A 27 25.04 -3.90 -23.16
C VAL A 27 25.84 -5.18 -23.40
N GLN A 28 26.72 -5.19 -24.41
CA GLN A 28 27.59 -6.34 -24.69
C GLN A 28 28.51 -6.67 -23.51
N GLN A 29 29.13 -5.66 -22.89
CA GLN A 29 29.98 -5.88 -21.71
C GLN A 29 29.19 -6.49 -20.55
N GLN A 30 27.99 -5.98 -20.26
CA GLN A 30 27.14 -6.52 -19.20
C GLN A 30 26.72 -7.97 -19.45
N LEU A 31 26.52 -8.38 -20.71
CA LEU A 31 26.23 -9.78 -21.04
C LEU A 31 27.43 -10.70 -20.83
N ILE A 32 28.64 -10.23 -21.14
CA ILE A 32 29.89 -10.97 -20.86
C ILE A 32 30.07 -11.12 -19.35
N ASP A 33 29.89 -10.03 -18.60
CA ASP A 33 30.00 -10.02 -17.14
C ASP A 33 28.97 -10.97 -16.49
N LEU A 34 27.75 -11.05 -17.05
CA LEU A 34 26.72 -11.99 -16.59
C LEU A 34 27.14 -13.44 -16.83
N GLN A 35 27.68 -13.76 -18.01
CA GLN A 35 28.16 -15.12 -18.31
C GLN A 35 29.30 -15.53 -17.36
N MET A 36 30.21 -14.61 -17.04
CA MET A 36 31.27 -14.83 -16.05
C MET A 36 30.67 -15.07 -14.66
N LEU A 37 29.70 -14.27 -14.24
CA LEU A 37 29.00 -14.43 -12.96
C LEU A 37 28.35 -15.82 -12.86
N LEU A 38 27.59 -16.24 -13.87
CA LEU A 38 26.96 -17.56 -13.92
C LEU A 38 28.01 -18.68 -13.82
N GLY A 39 29.12 -18.55 -14.53
CA GLY A 39 30.27 -19.47 -14.44
C GLY A 39 30.84 -19.57 -13.02
N THR A 40 30.98 -18.44 -12.29
CA THR A 40 31.44 -18.46 -10.88
C THR A 40 30.46 -19.15 -9.93
N CYS A 41 29.17 -19.19 -10.28
CA CYS A 41 28.14 -19.90 -9.53
C CYS A 41 27.96 -21.35 -9.99
N GLY A 42 28.77 -21.85 -10.94
CA GLY A 42 28.64 -23.21 -11.50
C GLY A 42 27.41 -23.40 -12.38
N LEU A 43 26.80 -22.30 -12.85
CA LEU A 43 25.61 -22.31 -13.71
C LEU A 43 26.03 -22.24 -15.18
N HIS A 44 25.55 -23.21 -15.95
CA HIS A 44 25.76 -23.33 -17.39
C HIS A 44 24.42 -23.19 -18.11
N GLY A 45 24.41 -23.05 -19.44
CA GLY A 45 23.18 -22.77 -20.20
C GLY A 45 21.97 -23.64 -19.87
N GLY A 46 22.17 -24.93 -19.56
CA GLY A 46 21.11 -25.87 -19.16
C GLY A 46 21.00 -26.15 -17.66
N SER A 47 21.72 -25.42 -16.80
CA SER A 47 21.60 -25.55 -15.35
C SER A 47 20.26 -24.98 -14.90
N PRO A 48 19.52 -25.67 -14.02
CA PRO A 48 18.23 -25.20 -13.53
C PRO A 48 18.38 -23.90 -12.74
N VAL A 49 17.41 -23.01 -12.87
CA VAL A 49 17.36 -21.72 -12.17
C VAL A 49 16.05 -21.63 -11.40
N ASP A 50 16.18 -21.72 -10.07
CA ASP A 50 15.10 -21.56 -9.11
C ASP A 50 15.16 -20.18 -8.40
N VAL A 51 14.18 -19.91 -7.54
CA VAL A 51 14.10 -18.64 -6.80
C VAL A 51 15.34 -18.40 -5.93
N PRO A 52 15.86 -19.37 -5.14
CA PRO A 52 17.12 -19.22 -4.42
C PRO A 52 18.30 -18.86 -5.33
N THR A 53 18.43 -19.53 -6.47
CA THR A 53 19.50 -19.24 -7.44
C THR A 53 19.40 -17.79 -7.91
N ILE A 54 18.21 -17.33 -8.33
CA ILE A 54 18.00 -15.94 -8.75
C ILE A 54 18.33 -14.96 -7.62
N ALA A 55 17.92 -15.25 -6.38
CA ALA A 55 18.21 -14.41 -5.23
C ALA A 55 19.73 -14.23 -5.00
N THR A 56 20.56 -15.24 -5.29
CA THR A 56 22.03 -15.09 -5.23
C THR A 56 22.61 -14.25 -6.37
N LEU A 57 21.94 -14.20 -7.52
CA LEU A 57 22.38 -13.48 -8.71
C LEU A 57 22.01 -11.98 -8.67
N LEU A 58 20.80 -11.64 -8.17
CA LEU A 58 20.25 -10.28 -8.20
C LEU A 58 21.18 -9.18 -7.61
N PRO A 59 21.84 -9.37 -6.45
CA PRO A 59 22.75 -8.37 -5.89
C PRO A 59 24.04 -8.21 -6.69
N ARG A 60 24.42 -9.23 -7.48
CA ARG A 60 25.66 -9.31 -8.24
C ARG A 60 25.47 -8.95 -9.72
N LEU A 61 24.27 -8.49 -10.10
CA LEU A 61 23.94 -8.23 -11.49
C LEU A 61 24.82 -7.13 -12.12
N PRO A 62 25.34 -7.35 -13.34
CA PRO A 62 26.11 -6.34 -14.07
C PRO A 62 25.31 -5.05 -14.28
N GLY A 63 25.90 -3.91 -13.95
CA GLY A 63 25.27 -2.59 -14.08
C GLY A 63 24.38 -2.14 -12.92
N GLY A 64 24.28 -2.93 -11.84
CA GLY A 64 23.62 -2.50 -10.61
C GLY A 64 22.92 -3.63 -9.86
N ALA A 65 23.07 -3.64 -8.54
CA ALA A 65 22.43 -4.59 -7.64
C ALA A 65 20.90 -4.40 -7.62
N VAL A 66 20.18 -5.51 -7.53
CA VAL A 66 18.72 -5.57 -7.33
C VAL A 66 18.46 -6.29 -6.00
N PRO A 67 17.49 -5.83 -5.19
CA PRO A 67 17.12 -6.53 -3.97
C PRO A 67 16.74 -7.98 -4.24
N THR A 68 17.25 -8.88 -3.40
CA THR A 68 16.97 -10.31 -3.44
C THR A 68 15.48 -10.62 -3.21
N LEU A 69 14.75 -9.74 -2.54
CA LEU A 69 13.29 -9.84 -2.35
C LEU A 69 12.50 -9.82 -3.67
N LEU A 70 13.08 -9.34 -4.76
CA LEU A 70 12.45 -9.37 -6.10
C LEU A 70 12.69 -10.70 -6.85
N ALA A 71 13.40 -11.67 -6.26
CA ALA A 71 13.76 -12.92 -6.94
C ALA A 71 12.54 -13.70 -7.42
N ARG A 72 11.48 -13.76 -6.60
CA ARG A 72 10.24 -14.47 -6.95
C ARG A 72 9.50 -13.76 -8.08
N SER A 73 9.40 -12.44 -8.06
CA SER A 73 8.81 -11.65 -9.16
C SER A 73 9.57 -11.90 -10.47
N VAL A 74 10.91 -11.84 -10.43
CA VAL A 74 11.74 -12.12 -11.61
C VAL A 74 11.55 -13.55 -12.10
N TRP A 75 11.51 -14.52 -11.21
CA TRP A 75 11.28 -15.93 -11.55
C TRP A 75 9.94 -16.15 -12.25
N LEU A 76 8.85 -15.54 -11.76
CA LEU A 76 7.54 -15.59 -12.41
C LEU A 76 7.57 -14.92 -13.80
N HIS A 77 8.31 -13.83 -13.96
CA HIS A 77 8.47 -13.19 -15.28
C HIS A 77 9.26 -14.07 -16.26
N LEU A 78 10.25 -14.83 -15.79
CA LEU A 78 10.94 -15.84 -16.61
C LEU A 78 9.97 -16.93 -17.07
N LEU A 79 9.15 -17.46 -16.16
CA LEU A 79 8.12 -18.44 -16.51
C LEU A 79 7.14 -17.89 -17.55
N ARG A 80 6.65 -16.65 -17.35
CA ARG A 80 5.75 -15.98 -18.31
C ARG A 80 6.40 -15.83 -19.69
N SER A 81 7.68 -15.49 -19.74
CA SER A 81 8.41 -15.28 -21.00
C SER A 81 8.69 -16.56 -21.77
N GLU A 82 8.92 -17.68 -21.09
CA GLU A 82 9.31 -18.95 -21.73
C GLU A 82 8.10 -19.85 -22.03
N PHE A 83 7.09 -19.86 -21.14
CA PHE A 83 5.94 -20.78 -21.22
C PHE A 83 4.58 -20.09 -21.43
N GLY A 84 4.55 -18.76 -21.45
CA GLY A 84 3.32 -17.96 -21.61
C GLY A 84 2.61 -17.63 -20.28
N PRO A 85 1.59 -16.75 -20.32
CA PRO A 85 0.96 -16.20 -19.12
C PRO A 85 0.11 -17.21 -18.34
N GLU A 86 -0.57 -18.13 -19.02
CA GLU A 86 -1.48 -19.11 -18.40
C GLU A 86 -0.75 -20.06 -17.44
N VAL A 87 0.43 -20.55 -17.87
CA VAL A 87 1.28 -21.45 -17.07
C VAL A 87 1.82 -20.75 -15.82
N ALA A 88 2.24 -19.49 -15.96
CA ALA A 88 2.76 -18.73 -14.84
C ALA A 88 1.67 -18.33 -13.83
N GLN A 89 0.44 -18.11 -14.28
CA GLN A 89 -0.69 -17.83 -13.39
C GLN A 89 -1.06 -19.08 -12.58
N GLN A 90 -1.07 -20.26 -13.20
CA GLN A 90 -1.35 -21.53 -12.54
C GLN A 90 -0.27 -21.89 -11.48
N ILE A 91 1.02 -21.70 -11.82
CA ILE A 91 2.12 -21.90 -10.86
C ILE A 91 2.10 -20.82 -9.76
N GLY A 92 1.77 -19.57 -10.10
CA GLY A 92 1.62 -18.48 -9.14
C GLY A 92 0.52 -18.74 -8.11
N SER A 93 -0.63 -19.27 -8.55
CA SER A 93 -1.74 -19.63 -7.65
C SER A 93 -1.43 -20.85 -6.77
N ASP A 94 -0.70 -21.84 -7.28
CA ASP A 94 -0.28 -23.00 -6.48
C ASP A 94 0.65 -22.59 -5.32
N LEU A 95 1.48 -21.54 -5.54
CA LEU A 95 2.40 -21.00 -4.54
C LEU A 95 1.73 -20.09 -3.49
N SER A 96 0.59 -19.46 -3.80
CA SER A 96 -0.14 -18.61 -2.85
C SER A 96 -1.02 -19.40 -1.88
N VAL A 97 -1.44 -20.61 -2.26
CA VAL A 97 -2.37 -21.46 -1.46
C VAL A 97 -1.64 -22.36 -0.46
N GLY A 98 -0.33 -22.22 -0.28
CA GLY A 98 0.39 -22.96 0.77
C GLY A 98 0.26 -24.48 0.65
N VAL A 99 0.12 -25.03 -0.57
CA VAL A 99 0.08 -26.50 -0.78
C VAL A 99 1.49 -27.07 -0.61
N ALA A 100 2.01 -27.03 0.61
CA ALA A 100 3.17 -27.79 1.02
C ALA A 100 2.77 -29.28 1.05
N GLY A 101 3.09 -30.01 -0.01
CA GLY A 101 3.10 -31.48 0.05
C GLY A 101 2.46 -32.27 -1.08
N LYS A 102 2.03 -31.66 -2.19
CA LYS A 102 1.68 -32.41 -3.40
C LYS A 102 2.53 -31.92 -4.56
N GLN A 103 3.42 -32.79 -5.05
CA GLN A 103 4.12 -32.61 -6.33
C GLN A 103 3.07 -32.47 -7.44
N GLY A 104 2.71 -31.23 -7.76
CA GLY A 104 1.81 -30.91 -8.85
C GLY A 104 2.55 -30.99 -10.19
N PRO A 105 1.83 -31.05 -11.33
CA PRO A 105 2.44 -30.92 -12.65
C PRO A 105 3.22 -29.60 -12.85
N SER A 106 3.01 -28.62 -11.96
CA SER A 106 3.70 -27.33 -11.84
C SER A 106 5.19 -27.44 -11.46
N ASP A 107 5.59 -28.40 -10.62
CA ASP A 107 6.99 -28.61 -10.23
C ASP A 107 7.87 -29.08 -11.40
N GLY A 108 7.26 -29.79 -12.36
CA GLY A 108 7.96 -30.33 -13.54
C GLY A 108 8.27 -29.28 -14.63
N LEU A 109 7.49 -28.19 -14.73
CA LEU A 109 7.76 -27.07 -15.64
C LEU A 109 8.70 -26.04 -15.00
N ALA A 110 8.54 -25.77 -13.70
CA ALA A 110 9.48 -24.95 -12.94
C ALA A 110 10.93 -25.47 -13.03
N ALA A 111 11.11 -26.79 -13.07
CA ALA A 111 12.40 -27.45 -13.24
C ALA A 111 13.02 -27.28 -14.64
N GLN A 112 12.30 -26.73 -15.62
CA GLN A 112 12.79 -26.50 -17.00
C GLN A 112 13.35 -25.09 -17.21
N LEU A 113 13.23 -24.18 -16.23
CA LEU A 113 13.90 -22.88 -16.33
C LEU A 113 15.41 -23.06 -16.18
N ASP A 114 16.16 -22.58 -17.17
CA ASP A 114 17.60 -22.71 -17.22
C ASP A 114 18.33 -21.37 -17.19
N ALA A 115 19.65 -21.39 -17.00
CA ALA A 115 20.46 -20.19 -17.00
C ALA A 115 20.45 -19.48 -18.37
N GLY A 116 20.16 -20.21 -19.45
CA GLY A 116 19.94 -19.65 -20.79
C GLY A 116 18.72 -18.73 -20.84
N ALA A 117 17.59 -19.14 -20.25
CA ALA A 117 16.38 -18.34 -20.10
C ALA A 117 16.64 -17.07 -19.29
N PHE A 118 17.38 -17.19 -18.18
CA PHE A 118 17.79 -16.04 -17.39
C PHE A 118 18.64 -15.04 -18.20
N CYS A 119 19.58 -15.53 -19.02
CA CYS A 119 20.39 -14.69 -19.91
C CYS A 119 19.53 -13.95 -20.94
N ARG A 120 18.55 -14.63 -21.56
CA ARG A 120 17.63 -14.01 -22.53
C ARG A 120 16.81 -12.91 -21.88
N PHE A 121 16.27 -13.17 -20.70
CA PHE A 121 15.52 -12.18 -19.94
C PHE A 121 16.37 -10.98 -19.54
N PHE A 122 17.58 -11.22 -19.02
CA PHE A 122 18.50 -10.13 -18.68
C PHE A 122 18.82 -9.29 -19.91
N ALA A 123 19.13 -9.92 -21.05
CA ALA A 123 19.42 -9.22 -22.29
C ALA A 123 18.25 -8.36 -22.80
N ALA A 124 17.02 -8.89 -22.72
CA ALA A 124 15.83 -8.23 -23.22
C ALA A 124 15.33 -7.11 -22.29
N HIS A 125 15.40 -7.31 -20.97
CA HIS A 125 14.71 -6.46 -20.01
C HIS A 125 15.65 -5.68 -19.09
N ILE A 126 16.82 -6.20 -18.71
CA ILE A 126 17.66 -5.57 -17.67
C ILE A 126 18.90 -4.88 -18.25
N ALA A 127 19.53 -5.45 -19.27
CA ALA A 127 20.79 -4.96 -19.80
C ALA A 127 20.67 -3.52 -20.33
N GLY A 128 21.66 -2.68 -20.02
CA GLY A 128 21.70 -1.28 -20.42
C GLY A 128 20.74 -0.36 -19.67
N THR A 129 20.02 -0.84 -18.65
CA THR A 129 19.11 0.00 -17.84
C THR A 129 19.83 0.68 -16.68
N SER A 130 19.34 1.85 -16.27
CA SER A 130 19.76 2.51 -15.02
C SER A 130 19.29 1.70 -13.80
N GLY A 131 19.85 2.00 -12.61
CA GLY A 131 19.53 1.30 -11.37
C GLY A 131 18.04 1.33 -11.00
N ASP A 132 17.35 2.44 -11.23
CA ASP A 132 15.91 2.54 -10.94
C ASP A 132 15.06 1.86 -12.02
N GLU A 133 15.45 1.96 -13.30
CA GLU A 133 14.71 1.35 -14.42
C GLU A 133 14.76 -0.18 -14.37
N ARG A 134 15.94 -0.77 -14.23
CA ARG A 134 16.23 -1.50 -12.99
C ARG A 134 15.12 -2.31 -12.31
N LEU A 135 14.83 -1.80 -11.13
CA LEU A 135 13.82 -2.25 -10.19
C LEU A 135 12.44 -2.26 -10.82
N VAL A 136 12.10 -1.23 -11.61
CA VAL A 136 10.81 -1.16 -12.31
C VAL A 136 10.62 -2.37 -13.22
N ARG A 137 11.62 -2.73 -14.03
CA ARG A 137 11.51 -3.87 -14.95
C ARG A 137 11.57 -5.22 -14.24
N CYS A 138 12.28 -5.32 -13.12
CA CYS A 138 12.28 -6.54 -12.30
C CYS A 138 10.91 -6.79 -11.66
N LEU A 139 10.19 -5.73 -11.28
CA LEU A 139 8.85 -5.85 -10.71
C LEU A 139 7.76 -5.98 -11.79
N CYS A 140 7.80 -5.16 -12.84
CA CYS A 140 6.80 -5.13 -13.93
C CYS A 140 7.00 -6.19 -15.02
N GLY A 141 8.15 -6.86 -15.08
CA GLY A 141 8.53 -7.75 -16.17
C GLY A 141 8.83 -7.04 -17.50
N SER A 142 8.45 -5.78 -17.67
CA SER A 142 8.71 -4.99 -18.87
C SER A 142 8.74 -3.47 -18.60
N ALA A 143 9.20 -2.68 -19.58
CA ALA A 143 9.33 -1.22 -19.46
C ALA A 143 7.99 -0.45 -19.53
N VAL A 144 6.94 -1.08 -20.08
CA VAL A 144 5.58 -0.53 -20.26
C VAL A 144 4.55 -1.36 -19.49
N GLY A 145 5.02 -2.24 -18.60
CA GLY A 145 4.15 -3.09 -17.80
C GLY A 145 3.28 -2.28 -16.86
N ALA A 146 2.15 -2.88 -16.50
CA ALA A 146 1.30 -2.42 -15.43
C ALA A 146 1.12 -3.56 -14.42
N LEU A 147 0.97 -3.20 -13.16
CA LEU A 147 0.82 -4.12 -12.04
C LEU A 147 -0.58 -3.98 -11.48
N SER A 148 -1.24 -5.11 -11.26
CA SER A 148 -2.42 -5.23 -10.42
C SER A 148 -1.99 -5.48 -8.95
N PRO A 149 -2.92 -5.41 -7.97
CA PRO A 149 -2.61 -5.77 -6.59
C PRO A 149 -1.97 -7.16 -6.44
N VAL A 150 -2.44 -8.14 -7.22
CA VAL A 150 -1.94 -9.53 -7.21
C VAL A 150 -0.47 -9.63 -7.61
N ASP A 151 0.02 -8.72 -8.45
CA ASP A 151 1.42 -8.75 -8.90
C ASP A 151 2.41 -8.30 -7.80
N PHE A 152 1.92 -7.76 -6.67
CA PHE A 152 2.74 -7.47 -5.48
C PHE A 152 2.83 -8.65 -4.51
N LEU A 153 1.94 -9.65 -4.60
CA LEU A 153 1.97 -10.83 -3.71
C LEU A 153 3.31 -11.60 -3.76
N PRO A 154 3.94 -11.83 -4.93
CA PRO A 154 5.24 -12.49 -4.97
C PRO A 154 6.33 -11.76 -4.17
N LEU A 155 6.23 -10.43 -4.05
CA LEU A 155 7.15 -9.63 -3.27
C LEU A 155 6.84 -9.75 -1.77
N THR A 156 5.58 -9.62 -1.36
CA THR A 156 5.19 -9.69 0.06
C THR A 156 5.40 -11.09 0.64
N THR A 157 5.07 -12.14 -0.12
CA THR A 157 5.35 -13.53 0.26
C THR A 157 6.85 -13.78 0.45
N GLU A 158 7.70 -13.19 -0.39
CA GLU A 158 9.15 -13.35 -0.24
C GLU A 158 9.69 -12.61 1.00
N VAL A 159 9.05 -11.51 1.40
CA VAL A 159 9.36 -10.83 2.67
C VAL A 159 8.97 -11.72 3.86
N VAL A 160 7.74 -12.23 3.91
CA VAL A 160 7.27 -13.13 4.99
C VAL A 160 8.20 -14.34 5.13
N ARG A 161 8.57 -14.95 3.99
CA ARG A 161 9.38 -16.17 3.97
C ARG A 161 10.82 -15.96 4.46
N ARG A 162 11.35 -14.75 4.38
CA ARG A 162 12.78 -14.48 4.61
C ARG A 162 13.06 -13.66 5.86
N HIS A 163 12.11 -12.85 6.30
CA HIS A 163 12.33 -11.96 7.43
C HIS A 163 12.21 -12.74 8.75
N PRO A 164 13.24 -12.73 9.61
CA PRO A 164 13.24 -13.53 10.84
C PRO A 164 12.07 -13.19 11.77
N SER A 165 11.73 -11.90 11.89
CA SER A 165 10.60 -11.43 12.71
C SER A 165 9.22 -11.84 12.18
N LEU A 166 9.10 -12.46 11.00
CA LEU A 166 7.82 -12.93 10.46
C LEU A 166 7.72 -14.45 10.39
N ASN A 167 8.71 -15.19 10.92
CA ASN A 167 8.73 -16.66 10.84
C ASN A 167 7.49 -17.30 11.48
N PHE A 168 6.88 -16.66 12.47
CA PHE A 168 5.66 -17.15 13.11
C PHE A 168 4.45 -17.15 12.15
N LEU A 169 4.36 -16.15 11.25
CA LEU A 169 3.30 -16.08 10.22
C LEU A 169 3.39 -17.19 9.18
N ALA A 170 4.52 -17.88 9.07
CA ALA A 170 4.67 -18.94 8.07
C ALA A 170 3.69 -20.12 8.29
N LYS A 171 3.25 -20.33 9.54
CA LYS A 171 2.31 -21.40 9.92
C LYS A 171 0.84 -20.96 9.90
N GLU A 172 0.60 -19.65 9.93
CA GLU A 172 -0.74 -19.06 10.05
C GLU A 172 -1.21 -18.51 8.70
N ASP A 173 -1.81 -19.36 7.86
CA ASP A 173 -2.14 -19.01 6.47
C ASP A 173 -3.09 -17.80 6.35
N VAL A 174 -4.07 -17.68 7.26
CA VAL A 174 -5.04 -16.58 7.26
C VAL A 174 -4.38 -15.28 7.67
N TYR A 175 -3.64 -15.26 8.78
CA TYR A 175 -2.91 -14.06 9.24
C TYR A 175 -1.83 -13.63 8.25
N ARG A 176 -1.11 -14.59 7.66
CA ARG A 176 -0.17 -14.30 6.57
C ARG A 176 -0.87 -13.61 5.42
N SER A 177 -2.02 -14.14 4.99
CA SER A 177 -2.79 -13.54 3.90
C SER A 177 -3.18 -12.10 4.24
N HIS A 178 -3.76 -11.84 5.42
CA HIS A 178 -4.15 -10.48 5.80
C HIS A 178 -2.94 -9.53 5.89
N TYR A 179 -1.81 -9.98 6.45
CA TYR A 179 -0.57 -9.19 6.47
C TYR A 179 -0.09 -8.84 5.05
N GLU A 180 -0.01 -9.82 4.15
CA GLU A 180 0.39 -9.60 2.75
C GLU A 180 -0.56 -8.64 2.02
N HIS A 181 -1.86 -8.75 2.27
CA HIS A 181 -2.87 -7.83 1.73
C HIS A 181 -2.70 -6.41 2.29
N THR A 182 -2.52 -6.25 3.61
CA THR A 182 -2.28 -4.94 4.23
C THR A 182 -1.04 -4.27 3.67
N VAL A 183 0.09 -4.99 3.58
CA VAL A 183 1.32 -4.47 2.98
C VAL A 183 1.08 -4.04 1.53
N THR A 184 0.35 -4.86 0.76
CA THR A 184 -0.01 -4.54 -0.62
C THR A 184 -0.85 -3.26 -0.71
N GLN A 185 -1.88 -3.12 0.14
CA GLN A 185 -2.71 -1.91 0.17
C GLN A 185 -1.90 -0.67 0.56
N ARG A 186 -0.94 -0.78 1.48
CA ARG A 186 -0.04 0.32 1.84
C ARG A 186 0.88 0.73 0.70
N ILE A 187 1.37 -0.22 -0.09
CA ILE A 187 2.13 0.06 -1.32
C ILE A 187 1.24 0.79 -2.34
N LEU A 188 0.02 0.30 -2.55
CA LEU A 188 -0.95 0.89 -3.47
C LEU A 188 -1.42 2.28 -3.01
N PHE A 189 -1.52 2.54 -1.71
CA PHE A 189 -1.84 3.86 -1.17
C PHE A 189 -0.87 4.95 -1.66
N VAL A 190 0.40 4.59 -1.89
CA VAL A 190 1.43 5.48 -2.43
C VAL A 190 1.43 5.50 -3.97
N LEU A 191 1.25 4.33 -4.61
CA LEU A 191 1.43 4.18 -6.06
C LEU A 191 0.17 4.45 -6.90
N ASP A 192 -1.00 4.19 -6.32
CA ASP A 192 -2.32 4.29 -6.93
C ASP A 192 -3.31 5.06 -6.02
N PRO A 193 -3.08 6.37 -5.80
CA PRO A 193 -3.90 7.19 -4.90
C PRO A 193 -5.36 7.36 -5.37
N LEU A 194 -5.66 6.98 -6.62
CA LEU A 194 -7.01 7.03 -7.20
C LEU A 194 -7.69 5.66 -7.19
N ARG A 195 -7.05 4.62 -6.63
CA ARG A 195 -7.56 3.25 -6.59
C ARG A 195 -8.06 2.75 -7.95
N THR A 196 -7.25 2.94 -8.98
CA THR A 196 -7.49 2.41 -10.32
C THR A 196 -7.27 0.89 -10.42
N ALA A 197 -6.71 0.27 -9.38
CA ALA A 197 -6.24 -1.11 -9.34
C ALA A 197 -5.15 -1.42 -10.39
N LEU A 198 -4.49 -0.38 -10.91
CA LEU A 198 -3.51 -0.50 -11.97
C LEU A 198 -2.34 0.47 -11.77
N VAL A 199 -1.18 -0.08 -11.40
CA VAL A 199 0.06 0.69 -11.25
C VAL A 199 0.91 0.54 -12.50
N THR A 200 0.98 1.59 -13.31
CA THR A 200 1.84 1.64 -14.49
C THR A 200 3.32 1.78 -14.13
N ALA A 201 4.21 1.33 -15.03
CA ALA A 201 5.64 1.60 -14.92
C ALA A 201 5.97 3.11 -14.81
N ALA A 202 5.15 4.00 -15.39
CA ALA A 202 5.31 5.44 -15.23
C ALA A 202 5.01 5.93 -13.80
N GLN A 203 3.97 5.38 -13.17
CA GLN A 203 3.68 5.64 -11.75
C GLN A 203 4.82 5.15 -10.85
N LEU A 204 5.34 3.93 -11.08
CA LEU A 204 6.48 3.41 -10.33
C LEU A 204 7.74 4.26 -10.47
N ARG A 205 8.05 4.77 -11.67
CA ARG A 205 9.18 5.70 -11.85
C ARG A 205 8.99 7.00 -11.07
N ARG A 206 7.76 7.51 -10.99
CA ARG A 206 7.45 8.78 -10.34
C ARG A 206 7.36 8.65 -8.81
N ALA A 207 6.77 7.57 -8.31
CA ALA A 207 6.35 7.41 -6.92
C ALA A 207 6.92 6.16 -6.23
N GLY A 208 7.66 5.29 -6.92
CA GLY A 208 8.17 4.03 -6.37
C GLY A 208 9.41 4.15 -5.48
N ARG A 209 10.01 5.33 -5.37
CA ARG A 209 11.22 5.53 -4.54
C ARG A 209 11.07 5.04 -3.08
N PRO A 210 9.96 5.30 -2.37
CA PRO A 210 9.77 4.78 -1.02
C PRO A 210 9.80 3.25 -0.96
N LEU A 211 9.18 2.56 -1.93
CA LEU A 211 9.20 1.09 -2.03
C LEU A 211 10.63 0.59 -2.17
N TRP A 212 11.43 1.20 -3.05
CA TRP A 212 12.84 0.82 -3.24
C TRP A 212 13.69 1.03 -2.01
N LEU A 213 13.42 2.07 -1.22
CA LEU A 213 14.11 2.31 0.05
C LEU A 213 13.71 1.28 1.11
N ALA A 214 12.43 0.92 1.17
CA ALA A 214 11.93 -0.10 2.09
C ALA A 214 12.48 -1.51 1.77
N LEU A 215 12.60 -1.87 0.48
CA LEU A 215 13.23 -3.16 0.14
C LEU A 215 14.71 -3.20 0.50
N ARG A 216 15.41 -2.07 0.46
CA ARG A 216 16.84 -2.01 0.82
C ARG A 216 17.07 -2.04 2.32
N SER A 217 16.18 -1.45 3.12
CA SER A 217 16.31 -1.48 4.59
C SER A 217 16.10 -2.88 5.17
N LEU A 218 15.21 -3.68 4.56
CA LEU A 218 15.00 -5.09 4.92
C LEU A 218 16.20 -6.00 4.60
N GLU A 219 17.13 -5.56 3.75
CA GLU A 219 18.33 -6.32 3.38
C GLU A 219 19.63 -5.76 3.95
N SER A 220 19.64 -4.45 4.22
CA SER A 220 20.80 -3.70 4.68
C SER A 220 20.35 -2.54 5.56
N GLY A 221 20.26 -2.78 6.87
CA GLY A 221 19.83 -1.78 7.84
C GLY A 221 19.43 -2.41 9.17
N GLU A 222 18.87 -1.58 10.05
CA GLU A 222 18.34 -2.02 11.35
C GLU A 222 17.09 -2.89 11.17
N ALA A 223 16.32 -2.66 10.09
CA ALA A 223 15.13 -3.43 9.76
C ALA A 223 15.40 -4.85 9.23
N VAL A 224 16.64 -5.33 9.33
CA VAL A 224 17.00 -6.74 9.07
C VAL A 224 16.68 -7.62 10.29
N GLU A 225 16.81 -7.05 11.49
CA GLU A 225 16.59 -7.74 12.76
C GLU A 225 15.16 -7.55 13.26
N ASP A 226 14.60 -6.36 13.05
CA ASP A 226 13.25 -6.00 13.46
C ASP A 226 12.47 -5.34 12.32
N ILE A 227 11.44 -6.04 11.84
CA ILE A 227 10.61 -5.57 10.73
C ILE A 227 9.82 -4.31 11.06
N ASN A 228 9.55 -4.05 12.34
CA ASN A 228 8.77 -2.89 12.80
C ASN A 228 9.55 -1.57 12.64
N LEU A 229 10.86 -1.64 12.41
CA LEU A 229 11.67 -0.49 12.05
C LEU A 229 11.38 -0.01 10.61
N GLU A 230 10.90 -0.88 9.72
CA GLU A 230 10.46 -0.53 8.37
C GLU A 230 8.98 -0.12 8.32
N ARG A 231 8.72 1.09 8.84
CA ARG A 231 7.37 1.65 9.01
C ARG A 231 6.67 2.07 7.73
N ARG A 232 7.33 2.13 6.56
CA ARG A 232 6.66 2.60 5.33
C ARG A 232 5.60 1.62 4.86
N PHE A 233 5.91 0.32 4.89
CA PHE A 233 5.04 -0.72 4.34
C PHE A 233 4.98 -2.00 5.17
N PHE A 234 6.07 -2.39 5.85
CA PHE A 234 6.28 -3.77 6.31
C PHE A 234 6.18 -3.97 7.83
N SER A 235 5.94 -2.91 8.62
CA SER A 235 5.78 -3.05 10.08
C SER A 235 4.59 -3.96 10.41
N TYR A 236 4.87 -4.97 11.23
CA TYR A 236 3.88 -5.90 11.74
C TYR A 236 2.99 -5.24 12.80
N GLU A 237 3.54 -4.43 13.71
CA GLU A 237 2.76 -3.63 14.69
C GLU A 237 1.66 -2.82 14.01
N GLN A 238 1.99 -2.16 12.89
CA GLN A 238 1.02 -1.38 12.13
C GLN A 238 -0.04 -2.24 11.47
N PHE A 239 0.32 -3.42 10.96
CA PHE A 239 -0.66 -4.40 10.47
C PHE A 239 -1.59 -4.85 11.59
N TYR A 240 -1.03 -5.20 12.76
CA TYR A 240 -1.77 -5.70 13.90
C TYR A 240 -2.84 -4.70 14.35
N VAL A 241 -2.46 -3.43 14.53
CA VAL A 241 -3.42 -2.36 14.88
C VAL A 241 -4.53 -2.22 13.83
N ILE A 242 -4.18 -2.22 12.54
CA ILE A 242 -5.20 -2.14 11.47
C ILE A 242 -6.15 -3.34 11.54
N PHE A 243 -5.62 -4.54 11.78
CA PHE A 243 -6.41 -5.76 11.86
C PHE A 243 -7.33 -5.75 13.09
N CYS A 244 -6.84 -5.40 14.27
CA CYS A 244 -7.66 -5.28 15.48
C CYS A 244 -8.78 -4.25 15.29
N LYS A 245 -8.48 -3.08 14.72
CA LYS A 245 -9.52 -2.07 14.43
C LYS A 245 -10.58 -2.52 13.44
N PHE A 246 -10.26 -3.46 12.56
CA PHE A 246 -11.27 -4.07 11.68
C PHE A 246 -12.13 -5.06 12.46
N VAL A 247 -11.51 -5.98 13.20
CA VAL A 247 -12.20 -7.03 13.98
C VAL A 247 -13.08 -6.43 15.08
N GLU A 248 -12.68 -5.30 15.69
CA GLU A 248 -13.51 -4.55 16.63
C GLU A 248 -14.86 -4.10 16.02
N LEU A 249 -14.90 -3.87 14.70
CA LEU A 249 -16.09 -3.42 13.99
C LEU A 249 -16.90 -4.55 13.36
N ASP A 250 -16.23 -5.60 12.90
CA ASP A 250 -16.83 -6.75 12.21
C ASP A 250 -17.50 -7.69 13.23
N HIS A 251 -18.77 -7.41 13.54
CA HIS A 251 -19.47 -8.09 14.63
C HIS A 251 -19.96 -9.48 14.25
N ASP A 252 -20.28 -9.71 12.96
CA ASP A 252 -20.72 -11.01 12.44
C ASP A 252 -19.59 -11.83 11.80
N GLN A 253 -18.38 -11.27 11.76
CA GLN A 253 -17.14 -11.95 11.37
C GLN A 253 -17.18 -12.45 9.93
N ASP A 254 -17.85 -11.71 9.05
CA ASP A 254 -17.96 -12.04 7.63
C ASP A 254 -16.86 -11.40 6.76
N PHE A 255 -15.97 -10.60 7.39
CA PHE A 255 -14.92 -9.81 6.77
C PHE A 255 -15.41 -8.73 5.78
N GLU A 256 -16.64 -8.25 5.97
CA GLU A 256 -17.31 -7.26 5.15
C GLU A 256 -18.13 -6.27 6.00
N LEU A 257 -17.56 -5.11 6.32
CA LEU A 257 -18.23 -4.14 7.20
C LEU A 257 -19.48 -3.55 6.56
N SER A 258 -20.60 -3.61 7.27
CA SER A 258 -21.82 -2.87 6.95
C SER A 258 -21.67 -1.37 7.16
N LEU A 259 -22.63 -0.58 6.68
CA LEU A 259 -22.66 0.86 6.94
C LEU A 259 -22.83 1.13 8.44
N GLU A 260 -23.65 0.33 9.14
CA GLU A 260 -23.86 0.46 10.58
C GLU A 260 -22.57 0.19 11.38
N GLU A 261 -21.80 -0.83 11.01
CA GLU A 261 -20.52 -1.15 11.66
C GLU A 261 -19.47 -0.07 11.37
N LEU A 262 -19.36 0.39 10.12
CA LEU A 262 -18.44 1.50 9.82
C LEU A 262 -18.81 2.80 10.58
N GLN A 263 -20.11 3.02 10.84
CA GLN A 263 -20.57 4.17 11.63
C GLN A 263 -20.10 4.12 13.07
N SER A 264 -19.88 2.94 13.67
CA SER A 264 -19.43 2.82 15.07
C SER A 264 -17.93 3.08 15.25
N TYR A 265 -17.17 3.24 14.15
CA TYR A 265 -15.73 3.54 14.18
C TYR A 265 -15.34 4.65 15.16
N ASP A 266 -14.35 4.35 16.02
CA ASP A 266 -13.81 5.23 17.07
C ASP A 266 -14.94 5.89 17.89
N ASN A 267 -15.85 5.06 18.40
CA ASN A 267 -17.02 5.48 19.18
C ASN A 267 -17.89 6.49 18.44
N TYR A 268 -18.23 6.16 17.19
CA TYR A 268 -18.97 7.03 16.28
C TYR A 268 -18.26 8.37 16.03
N SER A 269 -16.93 8.46 15.98
CA SER A 269 -16.24 9.77 15.85
C SER A 269 -16.64 10.54 14.58
N LEU A 270 -16.85 9.84 13.47
CA LEU A 270 -17.20 10.40 12.17
C LEU A 270 -18.70 10.69 12.04
N SER A 271 -19.06 11.72 11.27
CA SER A 271 -20.46 12.10 11.04
C SER A 271 -21.14 11.09 10.13
N THR A 272 -22.44 10.85 10.34
CA THR A 272 -23.23 9.93 9.51
C THR A 272 -23.22 10.36 8.03
N ARG A 273 -23.26 11.69 7.75
CA ARG A 273 -23.09 12.24 6.40
C ARG A 273 -21.74 11.86 5.78
N ALA A 274 -20.65 11.93 6.54
CA ALA A 274 -19.32 11.55 6.06
C ALA A 274 -19.18 10.05 5.87
N VAL A 275 -19.56 9.25 6.86
CA VAL A 275 -19.47 7.78 6.80
C VAL A 275 -20.28 7.22 5.63
N THR A 276 -21.50 7.73 5.39
CA THR A 276 -22.31 7.31 4.25
C THR A 276 -21.60 7.55 2.92
N ARG A 277 -20.93 8.70 2.76
CA ARG A 277 -20.20 8.99 1.53
C ARG A 277 -18.91 8.19 1.41
N ILE A 278 -18.21 7.94 2.51
CA ILE A 278 -17.04 7.04 2.55
C ILE A 278 -17.45 5.64 2.10
N PHE A 279 -18.53 5.12 2.69
CA PHE A 279 -19.07 3.81 2.33
C PHE A 279 -19.42 3.75 0.84
N LEU A 280 -20.14 4.75 0.31
CA LEU A 280 -20.47 4.79 -1.13
C LEU A 280 -19.22 4.89 -2.02
N GLU A 281 -18.23 5.71 -1.67
CA GLU A 281 -16.99 5.86 -2.44
C GLU A 281 -16.17 4.56 -2.46
N LEU A 282 -16.15 3.81 -1.37
CA LEU A 282 -15.33 2.60 -1.22
C LEU A 282 -16.06 1.32 -1.65
N ALA A 283 -17.34 1.16 -1.31
CA ALA A 283 -18.15 -0.02 -1.63
C ALA A 283 -18.64 -0.06 -3.08
N SER A 284 -18.78 1.10 -3.74
CA SER A 284 -19.30 1.20 -5.12
C SER A 284 -18.45 0.51 -6.20
N GLN A 285 -17.25 0.03 -5.87
CA GLN A 285 -16.39 -0.69 -6.81
C GLN A 285 -16.75 -2.18 -6.96
N ALA A 286 -17.56 -2.76 -6.06
CA ALA A 286 -17.83 -4.20 -6.05
C ALA A 286 -19.31 -4.59 -6.26
N LEU A 287 -20.31 -4.00 -5.60
CA LEU A 287 -21.74 -4.31 -5.85
C LEU A 287 -22.69 -3.21 -5.30
N PRO A 288 -23.92 -3.08 -5.84
CA PRO A 288 -24.95 -2.14 -5.34
C PRO A 288 -25.46 -2.41 -3.91
N CYS A 289 -25.00 -3.51 -3.29
CA CYS A 289 -25.47 -4.01 -1.99
C CYS A 289 -24.31 -4.57 -1.13
N GLY A 290 -23.05 -4.37 -1.53
CA GLY A 290 -21.90 -4.92 -0.79
C GLY A 290 -21.50 -4.01 0.38
N GLY A 291 -21.01 -4.62 1.44
CA GLY A 291 -20.25 -3.99 2.51
C GLY A 291 -18.80 -3.70 2.11
N LEU A 292 -18.04 -3.29 3.10
CA LEU A 292 -16.69 -2.77 2.96
C LEU A 292 -15.68 -3.81 3.42
N GLY A 293 -15.03 -4.48 2.47
CA GLY A 293 -14.04 -5.50 2.75
C GLY A 293 -12.77 -4.96 3.43
N PHE A 294 -11.97 -5.87 3.98
CA PHE A 294 -10.73 -5.52 4.69
C PHE A 294 -9.77 -4.61 3.91
N ALA A 295 -9.64 -4.79 2.59
CA ALA A 295 -8.76 -3.98 1.76
C ALA A 295 -9.22 -2.51 1.68
N GLU A 296 -10.52 -2.29 1.49
CA GLU A 296 -11.15 -0.97 1.53
C GLU A 296 -10.99 -0.33 2.91
N PHE A 297 -11.09 -1.11 3.98
CA PHE A 297 -10.92 -0.62 5.35
C PHE A 297 -9.50 -0.15 5.62
N VAL A 298 -8.48 -0.91 5.20
CA VAL A 298 -7.08 -0.48 5.28
C VAL A 298 -6.91 0.89 4.60
N PHE A 299 -7.49 1.07 3.41
CA PHE A 299 -7.40 2.36 2.70
C PHE A 299 -8.13 3.49 3.44
N PHE A 300 -9.33 3.23 3.97
CA PHE A 300 -10.09 4.18 4.78
C PHE A 300 -9.28 4.61 6.00
N LEU A 301 -8.75 3.65 6.77
CA LEU A 301 -8.04 3.90 8.01
C LEU A 301 -6.75 4.72 7.77
N LEU A 302 -5.99 4.39 6.72
CA LEU A 302 -4.84 5.20 6.30
C LEU A 302 -5.24 6.65 5.95
N CYS A 303 -6.41 6.85 5.32
CA CYS A 303 -6.91 8.19 5.02
C CYS A 303 -7.39 8.96 6.25
N GLU A 304 -8.00 8.27 7.21
CA GLU A 304 -8.58 8.87 8.41
C GLU A 304 -7.50 9.27 9.43
N GLU A 305 -6.45 8.47 9.56
CA GLU A 305 -5.39 8.69 10.55
C GLU A 305 -4.24 9.57 10.04
N ASP A 306 -3.92 9.57 8.74
CA ASP A 306 -3.00 10.54 8.12
C ASP A 306 -3.70 11.37 7.02
N LYS A 307 -4.54 12.31 7.47
CA LYS A 307 -5.24 13.28 6.62
C LYS A 307 -4.30 14.25 5.90
N ALA A 308 -3.05 14.39 6.35
CA ALA A 308 -2.08 15.28 5.73
C ALA A 308 -1.43 14.65 4.48
N SER A 309 -1.47 13.33 4.36
CA SER A 309 -0.93 12.62 3.19
C SER A 309 -1.58 13.08 1.88
N PRO A 310 -0.84 13.10 0.75
CA PRO A 310 -1.39 13.52 -0.54
C PRO A 310 -2.56 12.66 -1.04
N THR A 311 -2.58 11.38 -0.67
CA THR A 311 -3.63 10.41 -0.99
C THR A 311 -4.87 10.69 -0.17
N ALA A 312 -4.76 10.81 1.17
CA ALA A 312 -5.87 11.14 2.04
C ALA A 312 -6.49 12.49 1.68
N ALA A 313 -5.67 13.51 1.39
CA ALA A 313 -6.16 14.81 0.95
C ALA A 313 -7.02 14.72 -0.33
N SER A 314 -6.62 13.88 -1.28
CA SER A 314 -7.40 13.63 -2.50
C SER A 314 -8.67 12.82 -2.22
N PHE A 315 -8.62 11.87 -1.28
CA PHE A 315 -9.78 11.08 -0.86
C PHE A 315 -10.82 11.95 -0.17
N TRP A 316 -10.46 12.65 0.91
CA TRP A 316 -11.37 13.50 1.67
C TRP A 316 -11.96 14.63 0.84
N PHE A 317 -11.20 15.17 -0.11
CA PHE A 317 -11.74 16.15 -1.05
C PHE A 317 -12.89 15.56 -1.88
N ARG A 318 -12.76 14.33 -2.40
CA ARG A 318 -13.85 13.65 -3.13
C ARG A 318 -15.05 13.31 -2.24
N ILE A 319 -14.80 13.02 -0.97
CA ILE A 319 -15.88 12.80 0.01
C ILE A 319 -16.67 14.11 0.23
N LEU A 320 -15.98 15.24 0.34
CA LEU A 320 -16.59 16.53 0.64
C LEU A 320 -17.17 17.25 -0.59
N ASP A 321 -16.59 17.04 -1.77
CA ASP A 321 -17.03 17.56 -3.07
C ASP A 321 -18.25 16.74 -3.54
N MET A 322 -19.43 17.23 -3.21
CA MET A 322 -20.67 16.47 -3.39
C MET A 322 -21.13 16.44 -4.84
N ASP A 323 -20.86 17.50 -5.60
CA ASP A 323 -21.26 17.64 -7.00
C ASP A 323 -20.12 17.33 -8.00
N ALA A 324 -18.91 17.05 -7.49
CA ALA A 324 -17.72 16.69 -8.25
C ALA A 324 -17.27 17.79 -9.23
N ASP A 325 -17.50 19.07 -8.91
CA ASP A 325 -17.08 20.20 -9.73
C ASP A 325 -15.60 20.60 -9.53
N GLY A 326 -14.92 19.97 -8.57
CA GLY A 326 -13.52 20.22 -8.23
C GLY A 326 -13.31 21.38 -7.26
N LYS A 327 -14.36 21.89 -6.60
CA LYS A 327 -14.32 23.00 -5.64
C LYS A 327 -15.27 22.74 -4.48
N LEU A 328 -14.76 22.90 -3.25
CA LEU A 328 -15.61 22.92 -2.06
C LEU A 328 -16.27 24.28 -1.91
N SER A 329 -17.58 24.30 -2.06
CA SER A 329 -18.45 25.45 -1.87
C SER A 329 -18.87 25.62 -0.40
N ALA A 330 -19.33 26.83 -0.05
CA ALA A 330 -19.92 27.08 1.27
C ALA A 330 -21.14 26.20 1.55
N HIS A 331 -21.91 25.85 0.52
CA HIS A 331 -23.08 24.97 0.67
C HIS A 331 -22.67 23.56 1.10
N GLU A 332 -21.63 22.99 0.48
CA GLU A 332 -21.14 21.65 0.84
C GLU A 332 -20.52 21.63 2.23
N MET A 333 -19.71 22.64 2.55
CA MET A 333 -19.16 22.78 3.91
C MET A 333 -20.26 22.91 4.95
N GLN A 334 -21.29 23.71 4.69
CA GLN A 334 -22.44 23.85 5.59
C GLN A 334 -23.17 22.52 5.77
N PHE A 335 -23.36 21.76 4.69
CA PHE A 335 -23.98 20.44 4.75
C PHE A 335 -23.24 19.51 5.71
N PHE A 336 -21.92 19.43 5.70
CA PHE A 336 -21.25 18.58 6.68
C PHE A 336 -21.27 19.20 8.09
N TYR A 337 -21.08 20.52 8.19
CA TYR A 337 -20.95 21.21 9.48
C TYR A 337 -22.24 21.22 10.32
N GLU A 338 -23.43 21.25 9.71
CA GLU A 338 -24.71 21.26 10.46
C GLU A 338 -24.86 20.05 11.39
N GLU A 339 -24.45 18.87 10.92
CA GLU A 339 -24.43 17.67 11.75
C GLU A 339 -23.37 17.80 12.85
N GLN A 340 -22.15 18.24 12.50
CA GLN A 340 -21.08 18.42 13.49
C GLN A 340 -21.43 19.41 14.59
N ALA A 341 -22.04 20.56 14.26
CA ALA A 341 -22.49 21.54 15.24
C ALA A 341 -23.51 20.93 16.22
N SER A 342 -24.44 20.12 15.71
CA SER A 342 -25.41 19.40 16.54
C SER A 342 -24.73 18.41 17.49
N ARG A 343 -23.69 17.73 17.02
CA ARG A 343 -22.92 16.74 17.79
C ARG A 343 -22.04 17.39 18.87
N VAL A 344 -21.37 18.49 18.53
CA VAL A 344 -20.60 19.31 19.49
C VAL A 344 -21.53 19.81 20.61
N ALA A 345 -22.72 20.31 20.25
CA ALA A 345 -23.71 20.74 21.22
C ALA A 345 -24.24 19.59 22.10
N ALA A 346 -24.44 18.40 21.52
CA ALA A 346 -24.88 17.21 22.26
C ALA A 346 -23.84 16.74 23.29
N LEU A 347 -22.54 16.99 23.04
CA LEU A 347 -21.45 16.73 23.98
C LEU A 347 -21.29 17.85 25.04
N GLY A 348 -22.13 18.88 25.02
CA GLY A 348 -22.12 19.97 25.99
C GLY A 348 -21.16 21.11 25.68
N HIS A 349 -20.57 21.13 24.47
CA HIS A 349 -19.70 22.21 24.00
C HIS A 349 -20.49 23.28 23.24
N GLU A 350 -19.97 24.51 23.21
CA GLU A 350 -20.57 25.59 22.41
C GLU A 350 -20.26 25.38 20.92
N ALA A 351 -21.30 25.25 20.10
CA ALA A 351 -21.17 25.16 18.65
C ALA A 351 -21.22 26.55 18.01
N PHE A 352 -20.18 26.91 17.27
CA PHE A 352 -20.10 28.17 16.55
C PHE A 352 -21.05 28.23 15.34
N GLY A 353 -21.39 29.44 14.91
CA GLY A 353 -22.15 29.64 13.68
C GLY A 353 -21.33 29.24 12.45
N PHE A 354 -21.98 28.68 11.43
CA PHE A 354 -21.30 28.31 10.18
C PHE A 354 -20.53 29.47 9.53
N ALA A 355 -21.05 30.71 9.63
CA ALA A 355 -20.38 31.88 9.09
C ALA A 355 -18.99 32.13 9.73
N ASP A 356 -18.85 31.87 11.03
CA ASP A 356 -17.59 32.03 11.76
C ASP A 356 -16.60 30.93 11.39
N ILE A 357 -17.08 29.68 11.32
CA ILE A 357 -16.27 28.53 10.88
C ILE A 357 -15.81 28.71 9.43
N LEU A 358 -16.69 29.19 8.54
CA LEU A 358 -16.32 29.45 7.16
C LEU A 358 -15.22 30.51 7.07
N CYS A 359 -15.29 31.57 7.88
CA CYS A 359 -14.22 32.57 7.95
C CYS A 359 -12.92 31.94 8.47
N GLN A 360 -12.97 31.20 9.57
CA GLN A 360 -11.81 30.52 10.16
C GLN A 360 -11.12 29.58 9.16
N LEU A 361 -11.89 28.72 8.49
CA LEU A 361 -11.37 27.78 7.49
C LEU A 361 -10.80 28.52 6.28
N THR A 362 -11.48 29.55 5.79
CA THR A 362 -11.02 30.34 4.63
C THR A 362 -9.72 31.08 4.96
N ASP A 363 -9.61 31.65 6.16
CA ASP A 363 -8.40 32.35 6.60
C ASP A 363 -7.23 31.40 6.79
N ALA A 364 -7.47 30.21 7.37
CA ALA A 364 -6.46 29.19 7.54
C ALA A 364 -5.94 28.62 6.20
N ILE A 365 -6.85 28.35 5.25
CA ILE A 365 -6.52 27.76 3.95
C ILE A 365 -5.97 28.81 2.96
N ASN A 366 -6.43 30.05 3.10
CA ASN A 366 -6.11 31.19 2.25
C ASN A 366 -6.21 30.84 0.75
N PRO A 367 -7.42 30.45 0.25
CA PRO A 367 -7.60 30.00 -1.12
C PRO A 367 -7.22 31.10 -2.12
N ARG A 368 -6.60 30.73 -3.25
CA ARG A 368 -6.22 31.74 -4.25
C ARG A 368 -7.48 32.34 -4.84
N SER A 369 -7.58 33.67 -4.78
CA SER A 369 -8.64 34.40 -5.45
C SER A 369 -8.52 34.19 -6.95
N GLN A 370 -9.36 33.32 -7.53
CA GLN A 370 -9.52 33.29 -8.98
C GLN A 370 -10.50 34.40 -9.38
N PRO A 371 -10.23 35.17 -10.46
CA PRO A 371 -11.10 36.26 -10.89
C PRO A 371 -12.55 35.83 -11.18
N SER A 372 -12.77 34.55 -11.47
CA SER A 372 -14.05 33.95 -11.82
C SER A 372 -14.67 33.08 -10.71
N ALA A 373 -13.98 32.89 -9.57
CA ALA A 373 -14.48 32.01 -8.52
C ALA A 373 -15.28 32.79 -7.47
N PRO A 374 -16.41 32.25 -6.98
CA PRO A 374 -17.10 32.83 -5.83
C PRO A 374 -16.15 32.90 -4.63
N ARG A 375 -16.27 33.96 -3.82
CA ARG A 375 -15.58 34.00 -2.52
C ARG A 375 -16.01 32.78 -1.70
N GLY A 376 -15.04 32.03 -1.19
CA GLY A 376 -15.28 30.83 -0.38
C GLY A 376 -15.20 29.49 -1.11
N SER A 377 -14.83 29.46 -2.41
CA SER A 377 -14.53 28.19 -3.09
C SER A 377 -13.12 27.70 -2.78
N ILE A 378 -12.97 26.49 -2.24
CA ILE A 378 -11.67 25.89 -1.90
C ILE A 378 -11.36 24.76 -2.87
N THR A 379 -10.20 24.81 -3.54
CA THR A 379 -9.76 23.70 -4.41
C THR A 379 -8.86 22.73 -3.67
N LEU A 380 -8.72 21.50 -4.19
CA LEU A 380 -7.73 20.54 -3.70
C LEU A 380 -6.30 21.11 -3.71
N ALA A 381 -5.98 21.95 -4.69
CA ALA A 381 -4.67 22.60 -4.78
C ALA A 381 -4.46 23.63 -3.65
N ASP A 382 -5.51 24.33 -3.21
CA ASP A 382 -5.45 25.24 -2.07
C ASP A 382 -5.22 24.47 -0.76
N LEU A 383 -5.91 23.35 -0.58
CA LEU A 383 -5.74 22.46 0.58
C LEU A 383 -4.33 21.86 0.66
N LYS A 384 -3.84 21.27 -0.45
CA LYS A 384 -2.49 20.69 -0.49
C LYS A 384 -1.39 21.72 -0.25
N ARG A 385 -1.58 22.96 -0.70
CA ARG A 385 -0.62 24.05 -0.46
C ARG A 385 -0.65 24.52 1.00
N SER A 386 -1.84 24.75 1.56
CA SER A 386 -2.00 25.27 2.93
C SER A 386 -1.63 24.25 4.00
N ARG A 387 -1.68 22.95 3.68
CA ARG A 387 -1.52 21.82 4.62
C ARG A 387 -2.59 21.80 5.71
N MET A 388 -3.74 22.45 5.47
CA MET A 388 -4.86 22.54 6.41
C MET A 388 -5.95 21.50 6.14
N VAL A 389 -5.63 20.41 5.42
CA VAL A 389 -6.56 19.30 5.19
C VAL A 389 -7.06 18.71 6.51
N PRO A 390 -6.21 18.38 7.51
CA PRO A 390 -6.69 17.80 8.76
C PRO A 390 -7.67 18.73 9.49
N LEU A 391 -7.38 20.04 9.52
CA LEU A 391 -8.28 21.04 10.12
C LEU A 391 -9.65 21.02 9.44
N LEU A 392 -9.68 21.24 8.11
CA LEU A 392 -10.94 21.30 7.38
C LEU A 392 -11.76 20.02 7.52
N VAL A 393 -11.12 18.86 7.36
CA VAL A 393 -11.82 17.58 7.43
C VAL A 393 -12.33 17.34 8.85
N ASN A 394 -11.51 17.48 9.89
CA ASN A 394 -11.96 17.22 11.26
C ASN A 394 -13.10 18.16 11.68
N THR A 395 -13.01 19.47 11.33
CA THR A 395 -14.09 20.43 11.59
C THR A 395 -15.41 20.01 10.94
N LEU A 396 -15.36 19.42 9.75
CA LEU A 396 -16.56 19.06 8.99
C LEU A 396 -17.06 17.64 9.27
N THR A 397 -16.21 16.71 9.72
CA THR A 397 -16.58 15.28 9.73
C THR A 397 -16.25 14.52 11.01
N ASN A 398 -15.25 14.93 11.81
CA ASN A 398 -14.79 14.13 12.96
C ASN A 398 -14.88 14.93 14.28
N VAL A 399 -15.87 14.61 15.12
CA VAL A 399 -16.10 15.37 16.36
C VAL A 399 -15.00 15.15 17.40
N THR A 400 -14.52 13.92 17.53
CA THR A 400 -13.49 13.54 18.50
C THR A 400 -12.17 14.26 18.19
N LYS A 401 -11.72 14.20 16.94
CA LYS A 401 -10.49 14.86 16.49
C LYS A 401 -10.62 16.39 16.47
N LEU A 402 -11.81 16.93 16.20
CA LEU A 402 -12.08 18.37 16.34
C LEU A 402 -11.85 18.83 17.78
N LEU A 403 -12.53 18.20 18.75
CA LEU A 403 -12.43 18.58 20.17
C LEU A 403 -11.02 18.37 20.72
N ARG A 404 -10.33 17.29 20.34
CA ARG A 404 -8.92 17.07 20.70
C ARG A 404 -8.02 18.19 20.17
N SER A 405 -8.28 18.70 18.96
CA SER A 405 -7.47 19.78 18.38
C SER A 405 -7.68 21.16 19.04
N GLU A 406 -8.86 21.40 19.63
CA GLU A 406 -9.17 22.65 20.33
C GLU A 406 -8.56 22.71 21.74
N VAL A 407 -8.49 21.57 22.42
CA VAL A 407 -7.77 21.41 23.69
C VAL A 407 -6.28 21.36 23.37
N SER A 408 -5.70 22.52 22.99
CA SER A 408 -4.30 22.74 22.60
C SER A 408 -3.39 21.58 22.97
N ASP A 409 -3.21 20.64 22.04
CA ASP A 409 -2.43 19.46 22.32
C ASP A 409 -0.93 19.79 22.17
N MET A 410 -0.43 20.57 23.14
CA MET A 410 0.98 20.88 23.27
C MET A 410 1.81 19.59 23.39
N HIS A 411 1.20 18.47 23.82
CA HIS A 411 1.85 17.17 23.81
C HIS A 411 2.01 16.64 22.39
N ALA A 412 0.94 16.53 21.60
CA ALA A 412 1.03 16.10 20.20
C ALA A 412 1.95 17.00 19.37
N LEU A 413 1.94 18.32 19.60
CA LEU A 413 2.87 19.23 18.92
C LEU A 413 4.33 18.97 19.33
N ARG A 414 4.61 18.74 20.62
CA ARG A 414 5.96 18.40 21.11
C ARG A 414 6.41 17.06 20.57
N GLU A 415 5.52 16.08 20.52
CA GLU A 415 5.80 14.75 19.98
C GLU A 415 6.09 14.80 18.48
N ALA A 416 5.30 15.55 17.70
CA ALA A 416 5.54 15.77 16.28
C ALA A 416 6.88 16.50 16.04
N GLN A 417 7.26 17.43 16.92
CA GLN A 417 8.57 18.09 16.89
C GLN A 417 9.72 17.14 17.29
N ALA A 418 9.49 16.21 18.21
CA ALA A 418 10.47 15.23 18.65
C ALA A 418 10.65 14.09 17.63
N THR A 419 9.60 13.75 16.87
CA THR A 419 9.56 12.65 15.90
C THR A 419 9.23 13.12 14.47
N PRO A 420 9.95 14.10 13.90
CA PRO A 420 9.61 14.67 12.60
C PRO A 420 9.79 13.69 11.42
N TYR A 421 10.45 12.54 11.67
CA TYR A 421 10.64 11.47 10.70
C TYR A 421 9.47 10.46 10.66
N LEU A 422 8.53 10.55 11.61
CA LEU A 422 7.32 9.74 11.65
C LEU A 422 6.14 10.49 11.02
N SER A 423 5.32 9.76 10.26
CA SER A 423 4.02 10.26 9.79
C SER A 423 3.01 10.32 10.94
N ASP A 424 1.87 10.97 10.70
CA ASP A 424 0.76 10.98 11.66
C ASP A 424 0.22 9.57 11.89
N PHE A 425 0.13 8.76 10.83
CA PHE A 425 -0.22 7.35 10.91
C PHE A 425 0.78 6.55 11.77
N ASP A 426 2.09 6.77 11.62
CA ASP A 426 3.09 6.05 12.41
C ASP A 426 2.98 6.35 13.91
N ARG A 427 2.71 7.62 14.26
CA ARG A 427 2.48 8.02 15.66
C ARG A 427 1.20 7.40 16.21
N TRP A 428 0.10 7.50 15.45
CA TRP A 428 -1.18 6.92 15.82
C TRP A 428 -1.07 5.41 16.03
N ALA A 429 -0.52 4.68 15.07
CA ALA A 429 -0.41 3.22 15.15
C ALA A 429 0.48 2.79 16.32
N ARG A 430 1.55 3.53 16.62
CA ARG A 430 2.38 3.27 17.80
C ARG A 430 1.61 3.45 19.11
N ALA A 431 0.80 4.51 19.20
CA ALA A 431 -0.01 4.77 20.39
C ALA A 431 -1.12 3.72 20.58
N GLU A 432 -1.78 3.31 19.49
CA GLU A 432 -2.79 2.24 19.56
C GLU A 432 -2.17 0.88 19.87
N TYR A 433 -1.00 0.56 19.29
CA TYR A 433 -0.30 -0.68 19.61
C TYR A 433 0.10 -0.75 21.08
N ALA A 434 0.58 0.36 21.65
CA ALA A 434 0.90 0.44 23.07
C ALA A 434 -0.32 0.20 23.97
N LYS A 435 -1.51 0.70 23.59
CA LYS A 435 -2.74 0.43 24.33
C LYS A 435 -3.14 -1.04 24.26
N CYS A 436 -3.08 -1.65 23.08
CA CYS A 436 -3.36 -3.08 22.96
C CYS A 436 -2.40 -3.89 23.83
N ALA A 437 -1.11 -3.53 23.85
CA ALA A 437 -0.12 -4.19 24.70
C ALA A 437 -0.37 -3.98 26.21
N GLU A 438 -0.78 -2.78 26.63
CA GLU A 438 -1.14 -2.50 28.04
C GLU A 438 -2.42 -3.24 28.47
N GLU A 439 -3.45 -3.28 27.61
CA GLU A 439 -4.69 -4.03 27.86
C GLU A 439 -4.41 -5.53 28.02
N ASP A 440 -3.47 -6.06 27.22
CA ASP A 440 -3.02 -7.44 27.32
C ASP A 440 -2.26 -7.71 28.65
N GLU A 441 -1.40 -6.77 29.11
CA GLU A 441 -0.66 -6.90 30.38
C GLU A 441 -1.58 -6.78 31.62
N ASP A 442 -2.63 -5.95 31.57
CA ASP A 442 -3.61 -5.82 32.65
C ASP A 442 -4.51 -7.08 32.78
N GLU A 443 -4.79 -7.78 31.67
CA GLU A 443 -5.45 -9.10 31.70
C GLU A 443 -4.56 -10.18 32.32
N ASP A 444 -3.24 -10.06 32.19
CA ASP A 444 -2.26 -10.99 32.76
C ASP A 444 -2.07 -10.84 34.29
N GLU A 445 -2.30 -9.65 34.87
CA GLU A 445 -2.26 -9.45 36.34
C GLU A 445 -3.46 -10.11 37.07
N ASP A 446 -4.55 -10.42 36.35
CA ASP A 446 -5.74 -11.11 36.91
C ASP A 446 -5.66 -12.65 36.76
N ASP A 447 -4.75 -13.19 35.94
CA ASP A 447 -4.51 -14.63 35.76
C ASP A 447 -3.03 -15.00 36.05
N ASP A 448 -2.71 -15.25 37.34
CA ASP A 448 -1.45 -15.88 37.80
C ASP A 448 -1.25 -17.28 37.15
N ILE A 449 -0.74 -17.36 35.92
CA ILE A 449 -0.17 -18.58 35.33
C ILE A 449 1.16 -18.24 34.63
N GLU A 450 2.24 -18.62 35.29
CA GLU A 450 3.61 -18.68 34.76
C GLU A 450 3.64 -19.57 33.48
N ASP A 451 3.94 -18.99 32.30
CA ASP A 451 4.81 -19.58 31.26
C ASP A 451 4.89 -18.66 30.01
N ASP A 452 5.95 -17.82 29.95
CA ASP A 452 6.23 -16.79 28.93
C ASP A 452 6.36 -17.31 27.47
N ASP A 453 6.50 -18.63 27.25
CA ASP A 453 6.70 -19.21 25.91
C ASP A 453 5.40 -19.78 25.28
N GLU A 454 4.30 -19.86 26.05
CA GLU A 454 2.99 -20.37 25.58
C GLU A 454 2.03 -19.25 25.15
N TYR A 455 2.34 -18.00 25.50
CA TYR A 455 1.48 -16.84 25.33
C TYR A 455 1.36 -16.30 23.89
N GLU A 456 2.45 -16.24 23.12
CA GLU A 456 2.38 -15.93 21.67
C GLU A 456 1.63 -17.02 20.89
N LEU A 457 1.71 -18.27 21.38
CA LEU A 457 0.89 -19.37 20.86
C LEU A 457 -0.57 -19.25 21.31
N ALA A 458 -0.85 -18.72 22.49
CA ALA A 458 -2.21 -18.50 23.00
C ALA A 458 -2.90 -17.33 22.28
N LYS A 459 -2.20 -16.23 22.00
CA LYS A 459 -2.71 -15.15 21.13
C LYS A 459 -2.96 -15.66 19.73
N ALA A 460 -2.00 -16.35 19.11
CA ALA A 460 -2.19 -17.00 17.81
C ALA A 460 -3.33 -18.05 17.86
N SER A 461 -3.54 -18.74 18.98
CA SER A 461 -4.60 -19.74 19.16
C SER A 461 -5.97 -19.11 19.40
N PHE A 462 -6.08 -17.99 20.12
CA PHE A 462 -7.32 -17.22 20.31
C PHE A 462 -7.74 -16.57 19.00
N MET A 463 -6.77 -16.02 18.28
CA MET A 463 -6.86 -15.52 16.92
C MET A 463 -7.24 -16.63 15.92
N SER A 464 -6.62 -17.80 16.00
CA SER A 464 -6.99 -18.99 15.22
C SER A 464 -8.39 -19.51 15.60
N MET A 465 -8.83 -19.34 16.84
CA MET A 465 -10.19 -19.70 17.28
C MET A 465 -11.25 -18.80 16.64
N LEU A 466 -10.96 -17.51 16.50
CA LEU A 466 -11.81 -16.55 15.79
C LEU A 466 -11.91 -16.91 14.30
N VAL A 467 -10.82 -17.38 13.70
CA VAL A 467 -10.79 -17.85 12.30
C VAL A 467 -11.48 -19.22 12.11
N GLU A 468 -11.31 -20.18 13.03
CA GLU A 468 -11.92 -21.52 12.93
C GLU A 468 -13.44 -21.50 13.09
N GLN A 469 -14.01 -20.48 13.73
CA GLN A 469 -15.47 -20.27 13.80
C GLN A 469 -16.05 -19.74 12.48
N THR A 470 -15.23 -19.15 11.60
CA THR A 470 -15.61 -18.79 10.24
C THR A 470 -15.46 -20.01 9.33
N GLY A 471 -16.55 -20.73 9.10
CA GLY A 471 -16.64 -21.79 8.09
C GLY A 471 -16.50 -21.28 6.65
N CYS A 472 -15.47 -20.48 6.34
CA CYS A 472 -15.16 -20.05 4.99
C CYS A 472 -14.37 -21.15 4.28
N GLY A 473 -15.08 -22.24 3.97
CA GLY A 473 -14.65 -23.16 2.95
C GLY A 473 -14.51 -22.39 1.65
N VAL A 474 -13.28 -22.32 1.13
CA VAL A 474 -12.98 -21.90 -0.24
C VAL A 474 -13.99 -22.56 -1.17
N SER A 475 -15.02 -21.81 -1.58
CA SER A 475 -15.99 -22.28 -2.54
C SER A 475 -15.27 -22.40 -3.86
N ARG A 476 -14.86 -23.64 -4.15
CA ARG A 476 -14.57 -24.15 -5.47
C ARG A 476 -15.59 -23.54 -6.44
N ALA A 477 -15.15 -22.60 -7.27
CA ALA A 477 -15.84 -22.29 -8.52
C ALA A 477 -15.76 -23.56 -9.39
N GLN A 478 -16.68 -24.49 -9.17
CA GLN A 478 -16.92 -25.59 -10.07
C GLN A 478 -17.70 -25.05 -11.27
N GLU A 479 -17.04 -25.11 -12.42
CA GLU A 479 -17.59 -25.40 -13.74
C GLU A 479 -19.11 -25.63 -13.76
N ALA A 480 -19.84 -24.72 -14.38
CA ALA A 480 -21.12 -25.03 -15.00
C ALA A 480 -21.01 -24.76 -16.51
N PRO A 481 -21.47 -25.67 -17.37
CA PRO A 481 -21.18 -25.62 -18.80
C PRO A 481 -22.08 -24.60 -19.50
N PHE A 482 -21.48 -23.74 -20.33
CA PHE A 482 -21.68 -23.71 -21.78
C PHE A 482 -20.61 -22.87 -22.47
#